data_AF-A0A834HL18-F1
#
_entry.id   AF-A0A834HL18-F1
#
_cell.length_a   1.000
_cell.length_b   1.000
_cell.length_c   1.000
_cell.angle_alpha   90.00
_cell.angle_beta   90.00
_cell.angle_gamma   90.00
#
_symmetry.space_group_name_H-M   'P 1'
#
loop_
_entity.id
_entity.type
_entity.pdbx_description
1 polymer ?
#
loop_
_entity_poly.entity_id
_entity_poly.type
_entity_poly.pdbx_seq_one_letter_code
_entity_poly.pdbx_strand_id
1 'polypeptide(L)'
;MVDESAGLGATAAREAVLSKVAHRCRILHCQAEASSGCVYLKCGDAQDAAVAFKNLHGWWYSCHLVTVKYLRLERYQQRYPDAPSGPPYLKSANPCD
;
A
#
# COMPACT_ATOMS: atom_id res chain seq x y z
N MET A 1 -9.04 -4.90 25.52
CA MET A 1 -8.53 -6.16 24.93
C MET A 1 -8.31 -5.86 23.46
N VAL A 2 -7.11 -5.40 23.10
CA VAL A 2 -6.80 -5.09 21.70
C VAL A 2 -6.54 -6.41 20.98
N ASP A 3 -7.28 -6.64 19.92
CA ASP A 3 -7.27 -7.88 19.16
C ASP A 3 -5.92 -8.02 18.43
N GLU A 4 -5.01 -8.85 18.96
CA GLU A 4 -3.70 -9.13 18.36
C GLU A 4 -3.79 -9.75 16.95
N SER A 5 -4.95 -10.35 16.59
CA SER A 5 -5.16 -10.94 15.26
C SER A 5 -5.26 -9.88 14.16
N ALA A 6 -5.75 -8.68 14.49
CA ALA A 6 -5.90 -7.56 13.55
C ALA A 6 -4.54 -7.00 13.07
N GLY A 7 -3.51 -7.03 13.93
CA GLY A 7 -2.16 -6.56 13.60
C GLY A 7 -1.44 -7.46 12.59
N LEU A 8 -1.68 -8.77 12.66
CA LEU A 8 -1.12 -9.74 11.72
C LEU A 8 -1.74 -9.57 10.32
N GLY A 9 -3.05 -9.33 10.24
CA GLY A 9 -3.77 -9.11 8.99
C GLY A 9 -3.32 -7.85 8.24
N ALA A 10 -3.11 -6.74 8.96
CA ALA A 10 -2.63 -5.49 8.36
C ALA A 10 -1.21 -5.65 7.79
N THR A 11 -0.32 -6.32 8.53
CA THR A 11 1.04 -6.61 8.08
C THR A 11 1.05 -7.50 6.83
N ALA A 12 0.23 -8.56 6.82
CA ALA A 12 0.10 -9.44 5.66
C ALA A 12 -0.43 -8.71 4.41
N ALA A 13 -1.44 -7.83 4.58
CA ALA A 13 -1.98 -7.04 3.47
C ALA A 13 -0.92 -6.07 2.91
N ARG A 14 -0.14 -5.40 3.77
CA ARG A 14 0.98 -4.54 3.37
C ARG A 14 1.98 -5.31 2.52
N GLU A 15 2.44 -6.47 2.98
CA GLU A 15 3.43 -7.28 2.27
C GLU A 15 2.88 -7.81 0.94
N ALA A 16 1.61 -8.23 0.91
CA ALA A 16 0.95 -8.69 -0.31
C ALA A 16 0.86 -7.58 -1.37
N VAL A 17 0.53 -6.34 -0.95
CA VAL A 17 0.54 -5.17 -1.82
C VAL A 17 1.95 -4.88 -2.33
N LEU A 18 2.95 -4.83 -1.44
CA LEU A 18 4.35 -4.59 -1.83
C LEU A 18 4.85 -5.66 -2.81
N SER A 19 4.60 -6.94 -2.53
CA SER A 19 4.95 -8.06 -3.41
C SER A 19 4.42 -7.89 -4.84
N LYS A 20 3.18 -7.42 -4.97
CA LYS A 20 2.50 -7.26 -6.26
C LYS A 20 2.99 -6.06 -7.07
N VAL A 21 3.30 -4.93 -6.41
CA VAL A 21 3.55 -3.66 -7.13
C VAL A 21 4.95 -3.07 -6.98
N ALA A 22 5.73 -3.43 -5.95
CA ALA A 22 7.03 -2.81 -5.70
C ALA A 22 8.08 -3.08 -6.80
N HIS A 23 7.89 -4.10 -7.64
CA HIS A 23 8.75 -4.37 -8.79
C HIS A 23 8.32 -3.62 -10.06
N ARG A 24 7.12 -3.02 -10.09
CA ARG A 24 6.55 -2.33 -11.26
C ARG A 24 6.49 -0.81 -11.12
N CYS A 25 6.53 -0.31 -9.88
CA CYS A 25 6.45 1.12 -9.60
C CYS A 25 7.28 1.48 -8.37
N ARG A 26 7.68 2.75 -8.30
CA ARG A 26 8.46 3.29 -7.18
C ARG A 26 7.54 3.69 -6.03
N ILE A 27 7.63 2.96 -4.92
CA ILE A 27 6.82 3.19 -3.73
C ILE A 27 7.67 3.88 -2.66
N LEU A 28 7.22 5.03 -2.15
CA LEU A 28 7.89 5.79 -1.10
C LEU A 28 7.45 5.34 0.30
N HIS A 29 6.14 5.10 0.48
CA HIS A 29 5.57 4.73 1.76
C HIS A 29 4.41 3.77 1.56
N CYS A 30 4.30 2.77 2.44
CA CYS A 30 3.21 1.80 2.44
C CYS A 30 2.84 1.47 3.89
N GLN A 31 1.62 1.82 4.29
CA GLN A 31 1.11 1.59 5.63
C GLN A 31 -0.27 0.93 5.57
N ALA A 32 -0.44 -0.17 6.29
CA ALA A 32 -1.73 -0.82 6.47
C ALA A 32 -2.34 -0.39 7.82
N GLU A 33 -3.63 -0.11 7.82
CA GLU A 33 -4.38 0.30 9.00
C GLU A 33 -5.41 -0.77 9.35
N ALA A 34 -5.19 -1.46 10.47
CA ALA A 34 -6.04 -2.57 10.91
C ALA A 34 -7.48 -2.12 11.25
N SER A 35 -7.65 -0.88 11.74
CA SER A 35 -8.98 -0.35 12.11
C SER A 35 -9.89 -0.08 10.91
N SER A 36 -9.32 0.26 9.75
CA SER A 36 -10.10 0.50 8.51
C SER A 36 -9.98 -0.61 7.48
N GLY A 37 -9.06 -1.56 7.67
CA GLY A 37 -8.73 -2.59 6.66
C GLY A 37 -8.15 -2.00 5.38
N CYS A 38 -7.70 -0.74 5.41
CA CYS A 38 -7.18 -0.02 4.25
C CYS A 38 -5.65 -0.04 4.23
N VAL A 39 -5.08 -0.12 3.03
CA VAL A 39 -3.64 0.06 2.79
C VAL A 39 -3.43 1.38 2.07
N TYR A 40 -2.60 2.23 2.66
CA TYR A 40 -2.24 3.55 2.15
C TYR A 40 -0.88 3.47 1.47
N LEU A 41 -0.85 3.87 0.20
CA LEU A 41 0.35 3.83 -0.64
C LEU A 41 0.71 5.25 -1.08
N LYS A 42 1.98 5.65 -0.90
CA LYS A 42 2.58 6.84 -1.50
C LYS A 42 3.59 6.38 -2.55
N CYS A 43 3.39 6.78 -3.79
CA CYS A 43 4.30 6.51 -4.91
C CYS A 43 5.24 7.69 -5.17
N GLY A 44 6.30 7.46 -5.95
CA GLY A 44 7.26 8.49 -6.35
C GLY A 44 6.62 9.60 -7.19
N ASP A 45 5.75 9.24 -8.14
CA ASP A 45 4.97 10.18 -8.93
C ASP A 45 3.57 9.64 -9.27
N ALA A 46 2.80 10.42 -10.04
CA ALA A 46 1.45 10.06 -10.45
C ALA A 46 1.41 8.88 -11.44
N GLN A 47 2.48 8.68 -12.22
CA GLN A 47 2.57 7.57 -13.18
C GLN A 47 2.79 6.24 -12.45
N ASP A 48 3.69 6.23 -11.46
CA ASP A 48 3.88 5.11 -10.55
C ASP A 48 2.57 4.77 -9.82
N ALA A 49 1.82 5.78 -9.36
CA ALA A 49 0.52 5.58 -8.74
C ALA A 49 -0.51 4.96 -9.69
N ALA A 50 -0.50 5.35 -10.97
CA ALA A 50 -1.36 4.75 -11.99
C ALA A 50 -1.01 3.29 -12.28
N VAL A 51 0.29 2.94 -12.26
CA VAL A 51 0.74 1.54 -12.37
C VAL A 51 0.25 0.73 -11.17
N ALA A 52 0.39 1.25 -9.95
CA ALA A 52 -0.12 0.58 -8.75
C ALA A 52 -1.65 0.38 -8.83
N PHE A 53 -2.40 1.41 -9.25
CA PHE A 53 -3.85 1.34 -9.43
C PHE A 53 -4.25 0.19 -10.37
N LYS A 54 -3.63 0.11 -11.55
CA LYS A 54 -3.95 -0.92 -12.55
C LYS A 54 -3.70 -2.35 -12.07
N ASN A 55 -2.72 -2.54 -11.19
CA ASN A 55 -2.35 -3.87 -10.68
C ASN A 55 -3.15 -4.27 -9.42
N LEU A 56 -3.60 -3.29 -8.62
CA LEU A 56 -4.30 -3.54 -7.36
C LEU A 56 -5.83 -3.48 -7.49
N HIS A 57 -6.35 -2.60 -8.34
CA HIS A 57 -7.79 -2.43 -8.48
C HIS A 57 -8.42 -3.65 -9.17
N GLY A 58 -9.41 -4.26 -8.54
CA GLY A 58 -10.06 -5.47 -9.06
C GLY A 58 -9.31 -6.76 -8.72
N TRP A 59 -8.23 -6.70 -7.93
CA TRP A 59 -7.51 -7.89 -7.50
C TRP A 59 -8.28 -8.62 -6.39
N TRP A 60 -8.40 -9.95 -6.49
CA TRP A 60 -8.91 -10.79 -5.41
C TRP A 60 -7.78 -11.18 -4.46
N TYR A 61 -7.92 -10.82 -3.17
CA TYR A 61 -7.00 -11.17 -2.11
C TYR A 61 -7.76 -11.67 -0.88
N SER A 62 -7.41 -12.85 -0.36
CA SER A 62 -8.06 -13.47 0.81
C SER A 62 -9.60 -13.50 0.71
N CYS A 63 -10.13 -13.88 -0.45
CA CYS A 63 -11.57 -13.87 -0.78
C CYS A 63 -12.26 -12.49 -0.74
N HIS A 64 -11.50 -11.40 -0.74
CA HIS A 64 -12.01 -10.04 -0.82
C HIS A 64 -11.58 -9.37 -2.13
N LEU A 65 -12.48 -8.58 -2.71
CA LEU A 65 -12.17 -7.77 -3.89
C LEU A 65 -11.48 -6.46 -3.46
N VAL A 66 -10.23 -6.28 -3.86
CA VAL A 66 -9.47 -5.06 -3.59
C VAL A 66 -9.96 -3.94 -4.49
N THR A 67 -10.32 -2.81 -3.88
CA THR A 67 -10.63 -1.57 -4.59
C THR A 67 -9.62 -0.49 -4.23
N VAL A 68 -9.34 0.41 -5.18
CA VAL A 68 -8.32 1.44 -5.02
C VAL A 68 -8.97 2.78 -5.30
N LYS A 69 -8.62 3.79 -4.49
CA LYS A 69 -9.05 5.17 -4.69
C LYS A 69 -7.84 6.08 -4.56
N TYR A 70 -7.77 7.09 -5.43
CA TYR A 70 -6.76 8.12 -5.30
C TYR A 70 -7.06 9.00 -4.08
N LEU A 71 -6.01 9.29 -3.31
CA LEU A 71 -6.04 10.23 -2.21
C LEU A 71 -5.20 11.45 -2.59
N ARG A 72 -5.67 12.65 -2.22
CA ARG A 72 -4.85 13.86 -2.37
C ARG A 72 -3.61 13.78 -1.47
N LEU A 73 -2.47 14.22 -2.00
CA LEU A 73 -1.19 14.19 -1.29
C LEU A 73 -1.28 14.88 0.08
N GLU A 74 -1.93 16.04 0.15
CA GLU A 74 -2.12 16.80 1.40
C GLU A 74 -2.81 15.96 2.48
N ARG A 75 -3.88 15.24 2.14
CA ARG A 75 -4.58 14.35 3.10
C ARG A 75 -3.70 13.19 3.54
N TYR A 76 -2.86 12.68 2.64
CA TYR A 76 -1.90 11.63 2.99
C TYR A 76 -0.87 12.15 3.99
N GLN A 77 -0.33 13.35 3.75
CA GLN A 77 0.68 13.99 4.62
C GLN A 77 0.10 14.40 5.98
N GLN A 78 -1.16 14.82 6.05
CA GLN A 78 -1.84 15.08 7.33
C GLN A 78 -1.91 13.82 8.21
N ARG A 79 -2.09 12.64 7.59
CA ARG A 79 -2.13 11.36 8.32
C ARG A 79 -0.73 10.80 8.60
N TYR A 80 0.18 10.93 7.66
CA TYR A 80 1.55 10.42 7.75
C TYR A 80 2.55 11.55 7.45
N PRO A 81 2.78 12.46 8.41
CA PRO A 81 3.69 13.59 8.23
C PRO A 81 5.13 13.13 8.00
N ASP A 82 5.51 11.99 8.58
CA ASP A 82 6.85 11.39 8.45
C ASP A 82 7.05 10.61 7.14
N ALA A 83 6.04 10.53 6.27
CA ALA A 83 6.15 9.78 5.03
C ALA A 83 7.15 10.43 4.06
N PRO A 84 8.19 9.71 3.60
CA PRO A 84 9.27 10.27 2.79
C PRO A 84 8.74 10.87 1.48
N SER A 85 9.33 11.98 1.05
CA SER A 85 9.00 12.65 -0.22
C SER A 85 9.96 12.31 -1.36
N GLY A 86 10.97 11.49 -1.08
CA GLY A 86 11.99 11.06 -2.02
C GLY A 86 12.58 9.70 -1.61
N PRO A 87 13.54 9.16 -2.38
CA PRO A 87 14.15 7.86 -2.13
C PRO A 87 14.69 7.75 -0.69
N PRO A 88 14.78 6.52 -0.13
CA PRO A 88 14.75 5.23 -0.82
C PRO A 88 13.34 4.69 -1.12
N TYR A 89 13.21 3.97 -2.23
CA TYR A 89 11.97 3.28 -2.58
C TYR A 89 11.86 1.92 -1.87
N LEU A 90 10.66 1.60 -1.41
CA LEU A 90 10.35 0.31 -0.81
C LEU A 90 10.49 -0.81 -1.85
N LYS A 91 11.10 -1.92 -1.44
CA LYS A 91 11.25 -3.14 -2.24
C LYS A 91 10.36 -4.22 -1.64
N SER A 92 9.83 -5.10 -2.49
CA SER A 92 9.20 -6.34 -2.04
C SER A 92 10.26 -7.32 -1.55
N ALA A 93 9.99 -8.00 -0.43
CA ALA A 93 10.85 -9.10 0.04
C ALA A 93 10.80 -10.32 -0.90
N ASN A 94 9.62 -10.61 -1.48
CA ASN A 94 9.42 -11.66 -2.49
C ASN A 94 8.48 -11.13 -3.58
N PRO A 95 8.94 -10.94 -4.83
CA PRO A 95 8.03 -10.59 -5.93
C PRO A 95 7.12 -11.79 -6.23
N CYS A 96 5.80 -11.58 -6.17
CA CYS A 96 4.83 -12.54 -6.70
C CYS A 96 4.75 -12.31 -8.21
N ASP A 97 5.26 -13.28 -8.98
CA ASP A 97 5.10 -13.33 -10.44
C ASP A 97 3.62 -13.43 -10.82
#